data_AF-A0A3P7DUT2-F1
#
_entry.id   AF-A0A3P7DUT2-F1
#
_cell.length_a   1.000
_cell.length_b   1.000
_cell.length_c   1.000
_cell.angle_alpha   90.00
_cell.angle_beta   90.00
_cell.angle_gamma   90.00
#
_symmetry.space_group_name_H-M   'P 1'
#
loop_
_entity.id
_entity.type
_entity.pdbx_description
1 polymer ?
#
loop_
_entity_poly.entity_id
_entity_poly.type
_entity_poly.pdbx_seq_one_letter_code
_entity_poly.pdbx_strand_id
1 'polypeptide(L)'
;MKVNFQVRIYNETSLVDQQEINEPINWIKYGQLGREQGALIIGTMSGGLIVKLFRRTATLEEKIGEIGPVQAQFRKLNIPRRTQIYVDQTIRERKHAQLMHQVFSIVNFTQIKIKSFIEKIIRGLLIEVSSSH
;
A
#
# COMPACT_ATOMS: atom_id res chain seq x y z
N MET A 1 7.58 -9.62 6.89
CA MET A 1 7.00 -10.25 5.69
C MET A 1 6.96 -11.74 5.96
N LYS A 2 5.78 -12.35 6.18
CA LYS A 2 5.72 -13.82 6.34
C LYS A 2 6.04 -14.43 4.97
N VAL A 3 7.12 -15.22 4.91
CA VAL A 3 7.42 -16.00 3.71
C VAL A 3 6.50 -17.21 3.77
N ASN A 4 5.48 -17.23 2.92
CA ASN A 4 4.61 -18.39 2.79
C ASN A 4 5.28 -19.36 1.83
N PHE A 5 5.66 -20.54 2.31
CA PHE A 5 6.18 -21.59 1.45
C PHE A 5 4.99 -22.33 0.85
N GLN A 6 4.91 -22.34 -0.47
CA GLN A 6 3.82 -22.99 -1.18
C GLN A 6 4.34 -23.50 -2.52
N VAL A 7 3.81 -24.65 -2.95
CA VAL A 7 3.99 -25.16 -4.30
C VAL A 7 2.76 -24.76 -5.10
N ARG A 8 2.97 -24.08 -6.22
CA ARG A 8 1.91 -23.70 -7.17
C ARG A 8 2.12 -24.43 -8.47
N ILE A 9 1.06 -25.06 -8.96
CA ILE A 9 1.06 -25.80 -10.21
C ILE A 9 0.30 -24.95 -11.22
N TYR A 10 0.93 -24.73 -12.37
CA TYR A 10 0.35 -23.95 -13.45
C TYR A 10 0.18 -24.83 -14.68
N ASN A 11 -0.96 -24.66 -15.35
CA ASN A 11 -1.18 -25.11 -16.70
C ASN A 11 -1.15 -23.87 -17.61
N GLU A 12 -0.07 -23.75 -18.38
CA GLU A 12 0.30 -22.55 -19.13
C GLU A 12 0.32 -21.30 -18.22
N THR A 13 -0.71 -20.46 -18.30
CA THR A 13 -0.87 -19.22 -17.52
C THR A 13 -1.82 -19.37 -16.34
N SER A 14 -2.53 -20.49 -16.26
CA SER A 14 -3.60 -20.71 -15.30
C SER A 14 -3.08 -21.47 -14.08
N LEU A 15 -3.33 -20.94 -12.88
CA LEU A 15 -3.05 -21.65 -11.63
C LEU A 15 -4.07 -22.80 -11.51
N VAL A 16 -3.59 -24.04 -11.36
CA VAL A 16 -4.45 -25.25 -11.31
C VAL A 16 -4.38 -25.98 -9.98
N ASP A 17 -3.33 -25.78 -9.20
CA ASP A 17 -3.24 -26.30 -7.84
C ASP A 17 -2.32 -25.44 -6.96
N GLN A 18 -2.58 -25.40 -5.66
CA GLN A 18 -1.73 -24.74 -4.68
C GLN A 18 -1.69 -25.55 -3.38
N GLN A 19 -0.47 -25.93 -2.96
CA GLN A 19 -0.22 -26.62 -1.69
C GLN A 19 0.66 -25.75 -0.80
N GLU A 20 0.15 -25.37 0.37
CA GLU A 20 0.95 -24.73 1.41
C GLU A 20 1.90 -25.75 2.08
N ILE A 21 3.12 -25.30 2.35
CA ILE A 21 4.20 -26.07 2.99
C ILE A 21 4.69 -25.27 4.20
N ASN A 22 4.98 -25.96 5.30
CA ASN A 22 5.34 -25.31 6.56
C ASN A 22 6.83 -24.94 6.65
N GLU A 23 7.63 -25.36 5.67
CA GLU A 23 9.08 -25.26 5.67
C GLU A 23 9.62 -24.76 4.32
N PRO A 24 10.79 -24.10 4.31
CA PRO A 24 11.43 -23.66 3.08
C PRO A 24 11.84 -24.85 2.20
N ILE A 25 11.50 -24.74 0.92
CA ILE A 25 11.71 -25.79 -0.09
C ILE A 25 13.12 -25.65 -0.68
N ASN A 26 13.84 -26.77 -0.78
CA ASN A 26 15.15 -26.87 -1.42
C ASN A 26 15.03 -27.29 -2.89
N TRP A 27 14.32 -28.39 -3.15
CA TRP A 27 14.15 -28.95 -4.48
C TRP A 27 12.80 -29.65 -4.60
N ILE A 28 12.33 -29.80 -5.84
CA ILE A 28 11.08 -30.48 -6.18
C ILE A 28 11.35 -31.44 -7.34
N LYS A 29 10.80 -32.64 -7.29
CA LYS A 29 10.82 -33.62 -8.37
C LYS A 29 9.45 -34.25 -8.54
N TYR A 30 8.96 -34.26 -9.77
CA TYR A 30 7.76 -34.99 -10.14
C TYR A 30 8.13 -36.25 -10.93
N GLY A 31 7.44 -37.37 -10.68
CA GLY A 31 7.66 -38.59 -11.44
C GLY A 31 7.02 -39.81 -10.81
N GLN A 32 7.57 -40.98 -11.13
CA GLN A 32 7.15 -42.24 -10.55
C GLN A 32 7.89 -42.51 -9.23
N LEU A 33 7.15 -42.90 -8.19
CA LEU A 33 7.71 -43.36 -6.92
C LEU A 33 7.24 -44.80 -6.68
N GLY A 34 8.14 -45.76 -6.92
CA GLY A 34 7.81 -47.18 -6.83
C GLY A 34 6.76 -47.58 -7.88
N ARG A 35 5.60 -48.06 -7.43
CA ARG A 35 4.48 -48.45 -8.31
C ARG A 35 3.52 -47.30 -8.61
N GLU A 36 3.61 -46.19 -7.87
CA GLU A 36 2.71 -45.06 -8.04
C GLU A 36 3.26 -44.09 -9.09
N GLN A 37 2.45 -43.85 -10.12
CA GLN A 37 2.69 -42.78 -11.09
C GLN A 37 2.12 -41.48 -10.54
N GLY A 38 2.81 -40.37 -10.79
CA GLY A 38 2.36 -39.05 -10.35
C GLY A 38 2.65 -38.77 -8.87
N ALA A 39 3.90 -38.95 -8.46
CA ALA A 39 4.40 -38.52 -7.17
C ALA A 39 5.14 -37.19 -7.29
N LEU A 40 4.76 -36.21 -6.48
CA LEU A 40 5.49 -34.97 -6.26
C LEU A 40 6.29 -35.10 -4.97
N ILE A 41 7.60 -35.07 -5.12
CA ILE A 41 8.58 -35.19 -4.05
C ILE A 41 9.18 -33.80 -3.82
N ILE A 42 9.14 -33.33 -2.58
CA ILE A 42 9.62 -32.02 -2.17
C ILE A 42 10.67 -32.23 -1.08
N GLY A 43 11.91 -31.82 -1.33
CA GLY A 43 12.95 -31.77 -0.32
C GLY A 43 12.94 -30.41 0.38
N THR A 44 12.87 -30.39 1.71
CA THR A 44 12.95 -29.15 2.49
C THR A 44 14.41 -28.81 2.81
N MET A 45 14.67 -27.54 3.16
CA MET A 45 16.02 -27.08 3.54
C MET A 45 16.51 -27.69 4.86
N SER A 46 15.59 -28.12 5.73
CA SER A 46 15.90 -28.83 6.97
C SER A 46 16.40 -30.27 6.75
N GLY A 47 16.34 -30.76 5.50
CA GLY A 47 16.64 -32.15 5.15
C GLY A 47 15.43 -33.08 5.18
N GLY A 48 14.24 -32.55 5.46
CA GLY A 48 12.98 -33.30 5.39
C GLY A 48 12.56 -33.63 3.95
N LEU A 49 11.70 -34.65 3.83
CA LEU A 49 11.10 -35.07 2.56
C LEU A 49 9.59 -35.09 2.70
N ILE A 50 8.90 -34.40 1.78
CA ILE A 50 7.45 -34.39 1.69
C ILE A 50 7.07 -35.05 0.36
N VAL A 51 6.21 -36.07 0.42
CA VAL A 51 5.71 -36.78 -0.76
C VAL A 51 4.21 -36.57 -0.89
N LYS A 52 3.77 -36.14 -2.07
CA LYS A 52 2.36 -35.97 -2.43
C LYS A 52 2.06 -36.86 -3.64
N LEU A 53 1.07 -37.74 -3.51
CA LEU A 53 0.61 -38.59 -4.61
C LEU A 53 -0.63 -37.97 -5.24
N PHE A 54 -0.59 -37.77 -6.55
CA PHE A 54 -1.78 -37.35 -7.31
C PHE A 54 -2.73 -38.53 -7.49
N ARG A 55 -4.03 -38.25 -7.39
CA ARG A 55 -5.05 -39.25 -7.76
C ARG A 55 -4.97 -39.48 -9.26
N ARG A 56 -5.14 -40.74 -9.70
CA ARG A 56 -5.18 -41.08 -11.14
C ARG A 56 -6.29 -40.36 -11.91
N THR A 57 -7.34 -39.93 -11.20
CA THR A 57 -8.49 -39.20 -11.74
C THR A 57 -8.36 -37.69 -11.57
N ALA A 58 -7.21 -37.17 -11.12
CA ALA A 58 -7.02 -35.74 -10.95
C ALA A 58 -6.83 -35.06 -12.32
N THR A 59 -7.73 -34.15 -12.66
CA THR A 59 -7.64 -33.31 -13.86
C THR A 59 -7.07 -31.95 -13.48
N LEU A 60 -5.90 -31.59 -14.01
CA LEU A 60 -5.25 -30.29 -13.81
C LEU A 60 -5.71 -29.25 -14.86
N GLU A 61 -7.02 -29.24 -15.12
CA GLU A 61 -7.65 -28.35 -16.12
C GLU A 61 -8.46 -27.23 -15.44
N GLU A 62 -8.95 -27.46 -14.22
CA GLU A 62 -9.71 -26.46 -13.48
C GLU A 62 -8.79 -25.36 -12.97
N LYS A 63 -9.12 -24.10 -13.30
CA LYS A 63 -8.38 -22.94 -12.85
C LYS A 63 -8.76 -22.58 -11.43
N ILE A 64 -7.82 -22.72 -10.50
CA ILE A 64 -7.97 -22.23 -9.14
C ILE A 64 -7.63 -20.74 -9.14
N GLY A 65 -8.58 -19.92 -8.72
CA GLY A 65 -8.33 -18.50 -8.48
C GLY A 65 -8.73 -17.56 -9.61
N GLU A 66 -9.63 -17.97 -10.52
CA GLU A 66 -10.53 -17.01 -11.20
C GLU A 66 -11.51 -16.44 -10.16
N ILE A 67 -10.94 -15.74 -9.16
CA ILE A 67 -11.68 -14.86 -8.28
C ILE A 67 -12.09 -13.73 -9.21
N GLY A 68 -13.39 -13.55 -9.38
CA GLY A 68 -13.98 -12.48 -10.19
C GLY A 68 -13.42 -11.09 -9.85
N PRO A 69 -13.87 -10.03 -10.55
CA PRO A 69 -13.29 -8.70 -10.46
C PRO A 69 -12.92 -8.32 -9.02
N VAL A 70 -11.64 -7.95 -8.84
CA VAL A 70 -10.94 -7.80 -7.55
C VAL A 70 -11.91 -7.30 -6.49
N GLN A 71 -12.09 -8.06 -5.39
CA GLN A 71 -13.02 -7.70 -4.31
C GLN A 71 -12.82 -6.26 -3.79
N ALA A 72 -11.62 -5.71 -3.99
CA ALA A 72 -11.30 -4.31 -3.75
C ALA A 72 -12.26 -3.31 -4.44
N GLN A 73 -12.83 -3.64 -5.60
CA GLN A 73 -13.82 -2.80 -6.29
C GLN A 73 -15.17 -2.73 -5.55
N PHE A 74 -15.47 -3.66 -4.63
CA PHE A 74 -16.67 -3.60 -3.79
C PHE A 74 -16.50 -2.66 -2.59
N ARG A 75 -15.30 -2.10 -2.37
CA ARG A 75 -15.13 -1.07 -1.35
C ARG A 75 -15.53 0.28 -1.91
N LYS A 76 -16.70 0.77 -1.48
CA LYS A 76 -17.12 2.16 -1.70
C LYS A 76 -15.99 3.08 -1.25
N LEU A 77 -15.52 3.96 -2.15
CA LEU A 77 -14.50 4.94 -1.82
C LEU A 77 -14.99 5.84 -0.68
N ASN A 78 -14.14 6.04 0.33
CA ASN A 78 -14.41 6.94 1.45
C ASN A 78 -14.19 8.40 1.02
N ILE A 79 -15.01 8.88 0.10
CA ILE A 79 -14.96 10.27 -0.37
C ILE A 79 -15.90 11.10 0.54
N PRO A 80 -15.38 12.11 1.26
CA PRO A 80 -16.22 12.97 2.07
C PRO A 80 -17.22 13.73 1.19
N ARG A 81 -18.47 13.82 1.63
CA ARG A 81 -19.51 14.59 0.91
C ARG A 81 -19.25 16.08 1.08
N ARG A 82 -19.38 16.85 0.00
CA ARG A 82 -19.38 18.32 0.07
C ARG A 82 -20.62 18.78 0.82
N THR A 83 -20.42 19.59 1.86
CA THR A 83 -21.51 20.22 2.63
C THR A 83 -22.00 21.48 1.92
N GLN A 84 -23.22 21.92 2.21
CA GLN A 84 -23.75 23.18 1.67
C GLN A 84 -22.86 24.38 2.04
N ILE A 85 -22.30 24.40 3.26
CA ILE A 85 -21.34 25.41 3.73
C ILE A 85 -20.12 25.49 2.80
N TYR A 86 -19.57 24.34 2.37
CA TYR A 86 -18.46 24.30 1.42
C TYR A 86 -18.83 24.91 0.06
N VAL A 87 -20.06 24.66 -0.42
CA VAL A 87 -20.56 25.22 -1.68
C VAL A 87 -20.72 26.73 -1.57
N ASP A 88 -21.35 27.23 -0.52
CA ASP A 88 -21.58 28.66 -0.30
C ASP A 88 -20.26 29.43 -0.15
N GLN A 89 -19.29 28.85 0.56
CA GLN A 89 -17.95 29.40 0.68
C GLN A 89 -17.26 29.52 -0.68
N THR A 90 -17.38 28.50 -1.54
CA THR A 90 -16.80 28.51 -2.89
C THR A 90 -17.42 29.62 -3.75
N ILE A 91 -18.74 29.86 -3.63
CA ILE A 91 -19.42 30.95 -4.34
C ILE A 91 -18.94 32.31 -3.83
N ARG A 92 -18.78 32.49 -2.52
CA ARG A 92 -18.27 33.73 -1.90
C ARG A 92 -16.84 34.03 -2.36
N GLU A 93 -15.96 33.03 -2.32
CA GLU A 93 -14.57 33.16 -2.78
C GLU A 93 -14.51 33.51 -4.26
N ARG A 94 -15.36 32.91 -5.11
CA ARG A 94 -15.44 33.25 -6.54
C ARG A 94 -15.90 34.69 -6.78
N LYS A 95 -16.86 35.19 -6.01
CA LYS A 95 -17.39 36.57 -6.15
C LYS A 95 -16.41 37.65 -5.68
N HIS A 96 -15.62 37.36 -4.64
CA HIS A 96 -14.75 38.36 -3.99
C HIS A 96 -13.26 38.04 -4.11
N ALA A 97 -12.86 37.27 -5.13
CA ALA A 97 -11.48 36.78 -5.28
C ALA A 97 -10.43 37.90 -5.23
N GLN A 98 -10.65 39.01 -5.95
CA GLN A 98 -9.73 40.14 -6.00
C GLN A 98 -9.59 40.84 -4.64
N LEU A 99 -10.70 41.10 -3.96
CA LEU A 99 -10.71 41.71 -2.62
C LEU A 99 -10.01 40.80 -1.61
N MET A 100 -10.31 39.50 -1.63
CA MET A 100 -9.66 38.52 -0.75
C MET A 100 -8.14 38.47 -0.99
N HIS A 101 -7.71 38.49 -2.25
CA HIS A 101 -6.29 38.54 -2.60
C HIS A 101 -5.64 39.83 -2.06
N GLN A 102 -6.23 41.00 -2.29
CA GLN A 102 -5.70 42.28 -1.81
C GLN A 102 -5.61 42.31 -0.27
N VAL A 103 -6.66 41.90 0.44
CA VAL A 103 -6.65 41.84 1.91
C VAL A 103 -5.59 40.87 2.42
N PHE A 104 -5.45 39.70 1.79
CA PHE A 104 -4.43 38.73 2.17
C PHE A 104 -3.00 39.27 1.95
N SER A 105 -2.75 39.90 0.79
CA SER A 105 -1.44 40.45 0.46
C SER A 105 -1.08 41.67 1.30
N ILE A 106 -2.00 42.64 1.44
CA ILE A 106 -1.73 43.98 2.01
C ILE A 106 -1.92 44.02 3.51
N VAL A 107 -2.86 43.26 4.06
CA VAL A 107 -3.13 43.28 5.50
C VAL A 107 -2.39 42.14 6.15
N ASN A 108 -2.69 40.90 5.77
CA ASN A 108 -2.17 39.76 6.52
C ASN A 108 -0.67 39.55 6.28
N PHE A 109 -0.25 39.40 5.03
CA PHE A 109 1.10 38.95 4.74
C PHE A 109 2.17 40.02 5.07
N THR A 110 1.94 41.27 4.69
CA THR A 110 2.83 42.40 4.99
C THR A 110 2.85 42.72 6.49
N GLN A 111 1.71 42.77 7.20
CA GLN A 111 1.72 43.04 8.64
C GLN A 111 2.43 41.92 9.41
N ILE A 112 2.22 40.66 9.04
CA ILE A 112 2.96 39.53 9.64
C ILE A 112 4.47 39.70 9.41
N LYS A 113 4.90 40.07 8.20
CA LYS A 113 6.31 40.32 7.89
C LYS A 113 6.88 41.48 8.70
N ILE A 114 6.17 42.61 8.78
CA ILE A 114 6.60 43.78 9.55
C ILE A 114 6.70 43.43 11.03
N LYS A 115 5.69 42.77 11.60
CA LYS A 115 5.70 42.33 13.01
C LYS A 115 6.88 41.39 13.28
N SER A 116 7.10 40.40 12.41
CA SER A 116 8.25 39.49 12.53
C SER A 116 9.59 40.21 12.42
N PHE A 117 9.70 41.21 11.55
CA PHE A 117 10.91 42.02 11.39
C PHE A 117 11.19 42.88 12.63
N ILE A 118 10.17 43.56 13.17
CA ILE A 118 10.28 44.35 14.40
C ILE A 118 10.66 43.44 15.59
N GLU A 119 10.02 42.28 15.73
CA GLU A 119 10.36 41.32 16.78
C GLU A 119 11.82 40.83 16.69
N LYS A 120 12.34 40.62 15.47
CA LYS A 120 13.76 40.26 15.26
C LYS A 120 14.71 41.39 15.67
N ILE A 121 14.40 42.64 15.32
CA ILE A 121 15.19 43.82 15.72
C ILE A 121 15.22 43.94 17.25
N ILE A 122 14.06 43.86 17.91
CA ILE A 122 13.97 43.98 19.37
C ILE A 122 14.79 42.86 20.05
N ARG A 123 14.70 41.62 19.56
CA ARG A 123 15.51 40.51 20.10
C ARG A 123 17.00 40.71 19.88
N GLY A 124 17.43 41.20 18.72
CA GLY A 124 18.84 41.52 18.45
C GLY A 124 19.38 42.60 19.40
N LEU A 125 18.61 43.68 19.58
CA LEU A 125 18.98 44.80 20.45
C LEU A 125 19.03 44.37 21.94
N LEU A 126 18.11 43.51 22.39
CA LEU A 126 18.12 42.97 23.75
C LEU A 126 19.34 42.09 24.03
N ILE A 127 19.83 41.35 23.02
CA ILE A 127 21.05 40.53 23.14
C ILE A 127 22.28 41.44 23.27
N GLU A 128 22.38 42.51 22.47
CA GLU A 128 23.51 43.46 22.55
C GLU A 128 23.58 44.18 23.90
N VAL A 129 22.44 44.62 24.44
CA VAL A 129 22.37 45.27 25.77
C VAL A 129 22.75 44.30 26.89
N SER A 130 22.38 43.02 26.78
CA SER A 130 22.76 42.00 27.77
C SER A 130 24.23 41.56 27.69
N SER A 131 24.93 41.87 26.60
CA SER A 131 26.35 41.53 26.41
C SER A 131 27.33 42.67 26.73
N SER A 132 26.82 43.85 27.09
CA SER A 132 27.59 45.09 27.30
C SER A 132 27.77 45.47 28.79
N HIS A 133 27.54 44.54 29.70
CA HIS A 133 27.73 44.66 31.15
C HIS A 133 28.48 43.45 31.70
#